data_AF-A0A955FEX3-F1
#
_entry.id   AF-A0A955FEX3-F1
#
_cell.length_a   1.000
_cell.length_b   1.000
_cell.length_c   1.000
_cell.angle_alpha   90.00
_cell.angle_beta   90.00
_cell.angle_gamma   90.00
#
_symmetry.space_group_name_H-M   'P 1'
#
loop_
_entity.id
_entity.type
_entity.pdbx_description
1 polymer ?
#
loop_
_entity_poly.entity_id
_entity_poly.type
_entity_poly.pdbx_seq_one_letter_code
_entity_poly.pdbx_strand_id
1 'polypeptide(L)'
;MSNLATAEQLIYREAYAHSMQSIRALGGLALEAGGIEKLPQDSGVFRRVWNDFYTAVEENLATDPEYGEKLVWNKFMPRRYESGHVRTEDGGPVVDMVKNGWLSSLKAAETDDEMAIQAERDEGDVLLAEEVDTLEVGEMLCALSLDPKDAIKRNRRYWEDEMYYREGMAVLQVYYRSKEDEVLTGVFAIKRSNRDAIRQIFAENDVDIPANISDSYWIRHAIRQKMTVDEVKQFGNAFRKRHREIIKDAEKEFSVTEFMGLQAQTVQQFFTYLEPLSIATHSGKNNETLQSLAHELSKVSSLDSDVRRHLIKIANSSHFNDNDARQMEDMIRYALVEELRKKLPAYMDERARTPLNQMTAMVVETNYARIVHGAVLQQQQLDMARHIARNVAAGSEAGRTYGGCSGAGSTRGKLGADSIEEEIPGLQDVYGGKLNKGEETSSEEDEFGPLEFKCTKGHKNTRPRGKLIPHCKTCGENVSCAPDQEKEVQVEEKQAEIVTLFARKSNNERIATAA
;
A
#
# COMPACT_ATOMS: atom_id res chain seq x y z
N MET A 1 32.82 8.49 -7.33
CA MET A 1 31.98 7.44 -7.96
C MET A 1 30.94 7.09 -6.91
N SER A 2 29.70 7.54 -7.11
CA SER A 2 28.61 7.35 -6.16
C SER A 2 28.23 5.87 -6.11
N ASN A 3 28.19 5.30 -4.91
CA ASN A 3 27.60 3.99 -4.66
C ASN A 3 26.08 4.09 -4.92
N LEU A 4 25.67 3.85 -6.16
CA LEU A 4 24.26 3.59 -6.46
C LEU A 4 23.93 2.24 -5.83
N ALA A 5 23.00 2.23 -4.89
CA ALA A 5 22.39 1.01 -4.39
C ALA A 5 21.89 0.18 -5.58
N THR A 6 22.05 -1.15 -5.52
CA THR A 6 21.56 -2.03 -6.59
C THR A 6 20.04 -1.86 -6.76
N ALA A 7 19.51 -2.17 -7.95
CA ALA A 7 18.07 -2.11 -8.21
C ALA A 7 17.26 -2.90 -7.16
N GLU A 8 17.79 -4.04 -6.69
CA GLU A 8 17.24 -4.83 -5.58
C GLU A 8 17.33 -4.11 -4.22
N GLN A 9 18.45 -3.41 -3.92
CA GLN A 9 18.63 -2.66 -2.67
C GLN A 9 17.74 -1.40 -2.56
N LEU A 10 17.33 -0.82 -3.69
CA LEU A 10 16.36 0.28 -3.71
C LEU A 10 14.95 -0.17 -3.34
N ILE A 11 14.63 -1.45 -3.56
CA ILE A 11 13.31 -2.04 -3.29
C ILE A 11 13.13 -2.36 -1.80
N TYR A 12 14.19 -2.76 -1.09
CA TYR A 12 14.17 -2.92 0.38
C TYR A 12 13.86 -1.64 1.17
N ARG A 13 13.83 -0.49 0.50
CA ARG A 13 13.44 0.81 1.08
C ARG A 13 12.01 1.19 0.73
N GLU A 14 11.19 0.19 0.46
CA GLU A 14 9.81 0.35 0.05
C GLU A 14 8.92 0.92 1.13
N ALA A 15 8.06 1.82 0.68
CA ALA A 15 6.68 1.79 1.08
C ALA A 15 5.80 2.48 0.04
N TYR A 16 4.69 1.81 -0.26
CA TYR A 16 3.33 2.28 -0.48
C TYR A 16 3.04 3.80 -0.66
N ALA A 17 2.02 4.09 -1.49
CA ALA A 17 1.49 5.41 -1.85
C ALA A 17 2.36 6.28 -2.75
N HIS A 18 2.06 6.27 -4.06
CA HIS A 18 2.71 7.16 -5.03
C HIS A 18 4.25 7.14 -4.97
N SER A 19 4.81 6.07 -4.42
CA SER A 19 6.24 5.82 -4.41
C SER A 19 6.68 5.55 -5.83
N MET A 20 7.53 6.42 -6.32
CA MET A 20 8.12 6.27 -7.64
C MET A 20 9.22 5.21 -7.66
N GLN A 21 9.48 4.49 -6.55
CA GLN A 21 10.56 3.52 -6.46
C GLN A 21 10.37 2.31 -7.37
N SER A 22 9.18 1.66 -7.41
CA SER A 22 8.93 0.55 -8.35
C SER A 22 9.13 0.99 -9.80
N ILE A 23 8.58 2.17 -10.13
CA ILE A 23 8.70 2.79 -11.46
C ILE A 23 10.18 3.12 -11.75
N ARG A 24 10.93 3.61 -10.76
CA ARG A 24 12.36 3.91 -10.89
C ARG A 24 13.20 2.65 -11.07
N ALA A 25 12.92 1.60 -10.31
CA ALA A 25 13.59 0.31 -10.43
C ALA A 25 13.31 -0.31 -11.81
N LEU A 26 12.05 -0.24 -12.27
CA LEU A 26 11.65 -0.67 -13.59
C LEU A 26 12.42 0.08 -14.69
N GLY A 27 12.61 1.40 -14.52
CA GLY A 27 13.38 2.22 -15.47
C GLY A 27 14.87 1.86 -15.53
N GLY A 28 15.46 1.51 -14.38
CA GLY A 28 16.84 1.02 -14.31
C GLY A 28 17.00 -0.29 -15.06
N LEU A 29 16.13 -1.26 -14.76
CA LEU A 29 16.10 -2.55 -15.44
C LEU A 29 15.85 -2.37 -16.95
N ALA A 30 14.92 -1.49 -17.33
CA ALA A 30 14.62 -1.20 -18.72
C ALA A 30 15.84 -0.67 -19.47
N LEU A 31 16.60 0.25 -18.86
CA LEU A 31 17.83 0.76 -19.47
C LEU A 31 18.90 -0.32 -19.63
N GLU A 32 19.05 -1.21 -18.64
CA GLU A 32 19.97 -2.34 -18.70
C GLU A 32 19.58 -3.36 -19.78
N ALA A 33 18.29 -3.67 -19.90
CA ALA A 33 17.75 -4.59 -20.90
C ALA A 33 17.61 -3.96 -22.30
N GLY A 34 17.66 -2.63 -22.40
CA GLY A 34 17.45 -1.87 -23.63
C GLY A 34 15.98 -1.69 -24.02
N GLY A 35 15.08 -1.60 -23.04
CA GLY A 35 13.63 -1.36 -23.12
C GLY A 35 12.85 -2.21 -22.12
N ILE A 36 11.68 -1.75 -21.65
CA ILE A 36 10.78 -2.56 -20.78
C ILE A 36 10.32 -3.82 -21.51
N GLU A 37 10.08 -3.71 -22.82
CA GLU A 37 9.67 -4.81 -23.69
C GLU A 37 10.65 -6.00 -23.70
N LYS A 38 11.90 -5.77 -23.29
CA LYS A 38 12.95 -6.79 -23.19
C LYS A 38 13.07 -7.37 -21.79
N LEU A 39 12.36 -6.81 -20.81
CA LEU A 39 12.32 -7.36 -19.47
C LEU A 39 11.51 -8.66 -19.46
N PRO A 40 11.97 -9.66 -18.70
CA PRO A 40 11.14 -10.80 -18.38
C PRO A 40 9.86 -10.29 -17.71
N GLN A 41 8.69 -10.59 -18.29
CA GLN A 41 7.38 -10.17 -17.75
C GLN A 41 7.09 -10.81 -16.39
N ASP A 42 7.82 -11.88 -16.05
CA ASP A 42 7.85 -12.54 -14.74
C ASP A 42 8.79 -11.86 -13.74
N SER A 43 9.52 -10.82 -14.12
CA SER A 43 10.32 -10.03 -13.16
C SER A 43 9.42 -9.45 -12.07
N GLY A 44 9.83 -9.60 -10.81
CA GLY A 44 9.06 -9.12 -9.65
C GLY A 44 8.70 -7.63 -9.77
N VAL A 45 9.66 -6.82 -10.24
CA VAL A 45 9.48 -5.37 -10.44
C VAL A 45 8.43 -5.03 -11.50
N PHE A 46 8.47 -5.69 -12.66
CA PHE A 46 7.45 -5.46 -13.70
C PHE A 46 6.06 -5.86 -13.21
N ARG A 47 5.96 -7.03 -12.57
CA ARG A 47 4.69 -7.53 -12.01
C ARG A 47 4.13 -6.56 -10.98
N ARG A 48 4.98 -6.03 -10.12
CA ARG A 48 4.59 -5.02 -9.13
C ARG A 48 4.04 -3.76 -9.78
N VAL A 49 4.79 -3.12 -10.69
CA VAL A 49 4.32 -1.88 -11.36
C VAL A 49 3.01 -2.10 -12.13
N TRP A 50 2.86 -3.27 -12.78
CA TRP A 50 1.60 -3.63 -13.44
C TRP A 50 0.45 -3.78 -12.44
N ASN A 51 0.65 -4.53 -11.35
CA ASN A 51 -0.36 -4.76 -10.34
C ASN A 51 -0.78 -3.46 -9.65
N ASP A 52 0.17 -2.57 -9.36
CA ASP A 52 -0.08 -1.24 -8.78
C ASP A 52 -0.97 -0.42 -9.73
N PHE A 53 -0.56 -0.28 -11.00
CA PHE A 53 -1.32 0.47 -12.01
C PHE A 53 -2.74 -0.10 -12.22
N TYR A 54 -2.86 -1.43 -12.34
CA TYR A 54 -4.13 -2.09 -12.56
C TYR A 54 -5.08 -1.93 -11.36
N THR A 55 -4.55 -2.11 -10.15
CA THR A 55 -5.31 -1.95 -8.89
C THR A 55 -5.78 -0.51 -8.73
N ALA A 56 -4.94 0.47 -9.03
CA ALA A 56 -5.29 1.88 -8.96
C ALA A 56 -6.48 2.23 -9.86
N VAL A 57 -6.47 1.73 -11.11
CA VAL A 57 -7.57 1.94 -12.06
C VAL A 57 -8.86 1.26 -11.59
N GLU A 58 -8.75 0.05 -11.03
CA GLU A 58 -9.88 -0.69 -10.47
C GLU A 58 -10.52 0.05 -9.27
N GLU A 59 -9.71 0.58 -8.36
CA GLU A 59 -10.16 1.42 -7.24
C GLU A 59 -10.84 2.70 -7.72
N ASN A 60 -10.25 3.39 -8.69
CA ASN A 60 -10.80 4.62 -9.25
C ASN A 60 -12.15 4.38 -9.95
N LEU A 61 -12.31 3.29 -10.71
CA LEU A 61 -13.59 2.94 -11.34
C LEU A 61 -14.67 2.61 -10.32
N ALA A 62 -14.34 1.85 -9.28
CA ALA A 62 -15.30 1.52 -8.22
C ALA A 62 -15.69 2.74 -7.37
N THR A 63 -14.96 3.85 -7.47
CA THR A 63 -15.31 5.14 -6.83
C THR A 63 -15.80 6.18 -7.84
N ASP A 64 -16.17 5.75 -9.06
CA ASP A 64 -16.76 6.64 -10.07
C ASP A 64 -17.98 7.40 -9.51
N PRO A 65 -18.08 8.73 -9.70
CA PRO A 65 -19.18 9.51 -9.14
C PRO A 65 -20.59 9.15 -9.63
N GLU A 66 -20.73 8.53 -10.81
CA GLU A 66 -22.03 8.19 -11.41
C GLU A 66 -22.39 6.70 -11.20
N TYR A 67 -21.41 5.82 -11.33
CA TYR A 67 -21.62 4.37 -11.33
C TYR A 67 -21.04 3.66 -10.09
N GLY A 68 -20.19 4.33 -9.32
CA GLY A 68 -19.38 3.73 -8.24
C GLY A 68 -20.20 3.00 -7.17
N GLU A 69 -21.42 3.45 -6.89
CA GLU A 69 -22.34 2.78 -5.95
C GLU A 69 -22.71 1.34 -6.36
N LYS A 70 -22.60 1.02 -7.66
CA LYS A 70 -22.91 -0.30 -8.22
C LYS A 70 -21.67 -1.13 -8.53
N LEU A 71 -20.49 -0.55 -8.41
CA LEU A 71 -19.24 -1.14 -8.88
C LEU A 71 -18.42 -1.64 -7.70
N VAL A 72 -18.02 -2.90 -7.76
CA VAL A 72 -17.24 -3.54 -6.70
C VAL A 72 -16.05 -4.29 -7.29
N TRP A 73 -14.91 -4.24 -6.61
CA TRP A 73 -13.80 -5.17 -6.89
C TRP A 73 -13.94 -6.43 -6.06
N ASN A 74 -13.45 -7.55 -6.60
CA ASN A 74 -13.55 -8.89 -6.02
C ASN A 74 -12.53 -9.83 -6.64
N LYS A 75 -11.26 -9.60 -6.30
CA LYS A 75 -10.13 -10.37 -6.84
C LYS A 75 -9.49 -11.21 -5.76
N PHE A 76 -8.99 -12.38 -6.16
CA PHE A 76 -7.96 -13.12 -5.43
C PHE A 76 -6.65 -13.07 -6.20
N MET A 77 -5.57 -12.92 -5.44
CA MET A 77 -4.20 -12.96 -5.95
C MET A 77 -3.41 -14.00 -5.16
N PRO A 78 -2.70 -14.93 -5.81
CA PRO A 78 -1.77 -15.81 -5.12
C PRO A 78 -0.52 -15.03 -4.72
N ARG A 79 -0.08 -15.23 -3.48
CA ARG A 79 1.17 -14.72 -2.93
C ARG A 79 2.05 -15.89 -2.52
N ARG A 80 3.37 -15.75 -2.71
CA ARG A 80 4.31 -16.74 -2.18
C ARG A 80 4.35 -16.64 -0.66
N TYR A 81 4.58 -17.76 -0.02
CA TYR A 81 4.83 -17.83 1.41
C TYR A 81 6.10 -18.63 1.63
N GLU A 82 7.09 -17.99 2.23
CA GLU A 82 8.43 -18.55 2.36
C GLU A 82 8.99 -18.17 3.72
N SER A 83 9.62 -19.13 4.41
CA SER A 83 10.22 -18.92 5.74
C SER A 83 9.27 -18.31 6.78
N GLY A 84 8.01 -18.74 6.79
CA GLY A 84 7.02 -18.27 7.76
C GLY A 84 6.33 -16.94 7.40
N HIS A 85 6.63 -16.37 6.22
CA HIS A 85 6.14 -15.05 5.83
C HIS A 85 5.51 -15.05 4.44
N VAL A 86 4.39 -14.34 4.30
CA VAL A 86 3.87 -13.92 2.99
C VAL A 86 4.86 -12.96 2.33
N ARG A 87 5.08 -13.14 1.02
CA ARG A 87 6.03 -12.35 0.24
C ARG A 87 5.35 -11.37 -0.70
N THR A 88 5.95 -10.20 -0.81
CA THR A 88 5.67 -9.20 -1.86
C THR A 88 6.18 -9.71 -3.21
N GLU A 89 5.80 -9.06 -4.33
CA GLU A 89 6.21 -9.48 -5.68
C GLU A 89 7.74 -9.43 -5.92
N ASP A 90 8.45 -8.61 -5.15
CA ASP A 90 9.90 -8.46 -5.11
C ASP A 90 10.60 -9.39 -4.10
N GLY A 91 9.84 -10.11 -3.26
CA GLY A 91 10.35 -11.15 -2.36
C GLY A 91 10.57 -10.71 -0.89
N GLY A 92 10.36 -9.44 -0.57
CA GLY A 92 10.32 -8.95 0.81
C GLY A 92 9.16 -9.57 1.62
N PRO A 93 9.28 -9.68 2.96
CA PRO A 93 8.13 -10.00 3.81
C PRO A 93 7.08 -8.90 3.72
N VAL A 94 5.82 -9.29 3.52
CA VAL A 94 4.70 -8.33 3.49
C VAL A 94 4.62 -7.55 4.81
N VAL A 95 4.78 -8.22 5.95
CA VAL A 95 4.72 -7.57 7.28
C VAL A 95 5.68 -6.39 7.41
N ASP A 96 6.86 -6.46 6.78
CA ASP A 96 7.84 -5.37 6.82
C ASP A 96 7.36 -4.17 5.98
N MET A 97 6.76 -4.42 4.81
CA MET A 97 6.14 -3.37 3.98
C MET A 97 5.05 -2.63 4.75
N VAL A 98 4.21 -3.35 5.51
CA VAL A 98 3.15 -2.74 6.33
C VAL A 98 3.71 -1.96 7.50
N LYS A 99 4.70 -2.52 8.21
CA LYS A 99 5.37 -1.87 9.36
C LYS A 99 5.99 -0.54 8.96
N ASN A 100 6.61 -0.49 7.79
CA ASN A 100 7.13 0.77 7.26
C ASN A 100 6.02 1.82 7.14
N GLY A 101 4.82 1.39 6.74
CA GLY A 101 3.64 2.25 6.65
C GLY A 101 3.13 2.84 7.90
N TRP A 102 2.94 1.98 8.87
CA TRP A 102 2.57 2.43 10.18
C TRP A 102 3.58 3.45 10.74
N LEU A 103 4.89 3.21 10.57
CA LEU A 103 5.94 4.14 11.01
C LEU A 103 5.89 5.50 10.28
N SER A 104 5.56 5.50 8.99
CA SER A 104 5.36 6.73 8.21
C SER A 104 4.17 7.54 8.72
N SER A 105 3.04 6.88 8.93
CA SER A 105 1.83 7.53 9.45
C SER A 105 2.05 8.05 10.88
N LEU A 106 2.79 7.33 11.72
CA LEU A 106 3.21 7.83 13.04
C LEU A 106 4.04 9.11 12.93
N LYS A 107 5.00 9.15 12.01
CA LYS A 107 5.83 10.34 11.80
C LYS A 107 5.01 11.52 11.28
N ALA A 108 4.10 11.28 10.34
CA ALA A 108 3.20 12.32 9.85
C ALA A 108 2.27 12.85 10.96
N ALA A 109 1.85 11.97 11.88
CA ALA A 109 1.06 12.34 13.05
C ALA A 109 1.80 13.24 14.06
N GLU A 110 3.13 13.38 13.97
CA GLU A 110 3.88 14.35 14.79
C GLU A 110 3.56 15.80 14.41
N THR A 111 3.11 16.03 13.17
CA THR A 111 2.84 17.37 12.62
C THR A 111 1.41 17.56 12.13
N ASP A 112 0.65 16.48 11.96
CA ASP A 112 -0.75 16.49 11.50
C ASP A 112 -1.64 15.63 12.40
N ASP A 113 -2.49 16.27 13.21
CA ASP A 113 -3.39 15.59 14.15
C ASP A 113 -4.40 14.65 13.45
N GLU A 114 -4.73 14.88 12.16
CA GLU A 114 -5.60 13.96 11.42
C GLU A 114 -4.89 12.63 11.11
N MET A 115 -3.56 12.66 10.90
CA MET A 115 -2.76 11.46 10.64
C MET A 115 -2.68 10.51 11.84
N ALA A 116 -2.96 10.96 13.06
CA ALA A 116 -3.06 10.06 14.22
C ALA A 116 -4.11 8.95 14.00
N ILE A 117 -5.23 9.28 13.34
CA ILE A 117 -6.26 8.29 12.99
C ILE A 117 -5.74 7.30 11.96
N GLN A 118 -4.96 7.76 10.98
CA GLN A 118 -4.35 6.88 9.98
C GLN A 118 -3.31 5.96 10.63
N ALA A 119 -2.47 6.47 11.53
CA ALA A 119 -1.48 5.67 12.25
C ALA A 119 -2.15 4.55 13.08
N GLU A 120 -3.27 4.83 13.74
CA GLU A 120 -4.04 3.80 14.46
C GLU A 120 -4.60 2.71 13.54
N ARG A 121 -4.93 3.06 12.29
CA ARG A 121 -5.44 2.12 11.28
C ARG A 121 -4.32 1.24 10.72
N ASP A 122 -3.20 1.86 10.36
CA ASP A 122 -2.04 1.16 9.79
C ASP A 122 -1.40 0.21 10.82
N GLU A 123 -1.45 0.52 12.12
CA GLU A 123 -1.07 -0.45 13.16
C GLU A 123 -1.93 -1.73 13.08
N GLY A 124 -3.23 -1.57 12.80
CA GLY A 124 -4.15 -2.69 12.61
C GLY A 124 -3.79 -3.54 11.38
N ASP A 125 -3.33 -2.91 10.30
CA ASP A 125 -2.82 -3.62 9.12
C ASP A 125 -1.54 -4.43 9.47
N VAL A 126 -0.64 -3.90 10.33
CA VAL A 126 0.55 -4.63 10.80
C VAL A 126 0.14 -5.88 11.58
N LEU A 127 -0.75 -5.73 12.56
CA LEU A 127 -1.22 -6.84 13.39
C LEU A 127 -1.91 -7.92 12.54
N LEU A 128 -2.67 -7.50 11.53
CA LEU A 128 -3.31 -8.41 10.59
C LEU A 128 -2.28 -9.17 9.74
N ALA A 129 -1.25 -8.50 9.22
CA ALA A 129 -0.18 -9.15 8.47
C ALA A 129 0.56 -10.20 9.33
N GLU A 130 0.83 -9.88 10.60
CA GLU A 130 1.42 -10.82 11.55
C GLU A 130 0.52 -12.03 11.80
N GLU A 131 -0.79 -11.83 11.96
CA GLU A 131 -1.76 -12.93 12.12
C GLU A 131 -1.83 -13.82 10.88
N VAL A 132 -1.77 -13.24 9.67
CA VAL A 132 -1.77 -14.01 8.41
C VAL A 132 -0.56 -14.92 8.29
N ASP A 133 0.60 -14.47 8.77
CA ASP A 133 1.82 -15.29 8.80
C ASP A 133 1.66 -16.55 9.68
N THR A 134 0.70 -16.57 10.60
CA THR A 134 0.39 -17.73 11.48
C THR A 134 -0.60 -18.75 10.88
N LEU A 135 -1.10 -18.55 9.67
CA LEU A 135 -2.13 -19.43 9.09
C LEU A 135 -1.62 -20.85 8.82
N GLU A 136 -2.39 -21.84 9.26
CA GLU A 136 -2.19 -23.25 8.88
C GLU A 136 -2.73 -23.52 7.48
N VAL A 137 -2.17 -24.50 6.77
CA VAL A 137 -2.71 -24.93 5.47
C VAL A 137 -4.17 -25.35 5.61
N GLY A 138 -5.03 -24.80 4.74
CA GLY A 138 -6.49 -25.00 4.79
C GLY A 138 -7.22 -24.02 5.71
N GLU A 139 -6.53 -23.06 6.31
CA GLU A 139 -7.11 -22.04 7.17
C GLU A 139 -7.30 -20.71 6.45
N MET A 140 -8.44 -20.08 6.72
CA MET A 140 -8.84 -18.77 6.23
C MET A 140 -8.85 -17.79 7.40
N LEU A 141 -8.39 -16.56 7.14
CA LEU A 141 -8.58 -15.41 8.00
C LEU A 141 -9.22 -14.28 7.20
N CYS A 142 -10.27 -13.68 7.76
CA CYS A 142 -10.99 -12.58 7.14
C CYS A 142 -11.11 -11.41 8.12
N ALA A 143 -10.62 -10.25 7.70
CA ALA A 143 -10.69 -9.01 8.46
C ALA A 143 -11.33 -7.90 7.61
N LEU A 144 -11.73 -6.82 8.27
CA LEU A 144 -12.42 -5.72 7.60
C LEU A 144 -11.87 -4.36 8.02
N SER A 145 -11.54 -3.55 7.01
CA SER A 145 -11.22 -2.13 7.17
C SER A 145 -12.48 -1.30 6.89
N LEU A 146 -13.06 -0.68 7.91
CA LEU A 146 -14.18 0.25 7.74
C LEU A 146 -13.70 1.60 7.22
N ASP A 147 -14.54 2.30 6.46
CA ASP A 147 -14.35 3.72 6.22
C ASP A 147 -14.36 4.51 7.54
N PRO A 148 -13.45 5.49 7.73
CA PRO A 148 -13.38 6.26 8.96
C PRO A 148 -14.48 7.32 9.01
N LYS A 149 -15.74 6.89 9.17
CA LYS A 149 -16.95 7.73 9.05
C LYS A 149 -16.89 8.95 9.94
N ASP A 150 -16.43 8.77 11.17
CA ASP A 150 -16.38 9.86 12.15
C ASP A 150 -15.28 10.89 11.81
N ALA A 151 -14.15 10.43 11.24
CA ALA A 151 -13.09 11.30 10.75
C ALA A 151 -13.53 12.07 9.49
N ILE A 152 -14.18 11.39 8.54
CA ILE A 152 -14.76 12.01 7.35
C ILE A 152 -15.78 13.09 7.72
N LYS A 153 -16.67 12.83 8.68
CA LYS A 153 -17.64 13.83 9.15
C LYS A 153 -16.98 15.05 9.78
N ARG A 154 -15.87 14.85 10.50
CA ARG A 154 -15.12 15.92 11.15
C ARG A 154 -14.41 16.81 10.14
N ASN A 155 -13.76 16.20 9.13
CA ASN A 155 -12.94 16.91 8.16
C ASN A 155 -13.04 16.28 6.77
N ARG A 156 -14.20 16.47 6.13
CA ARG A 156 -14.52 15.82 4.84
C ARG A 156 -13.50 16.14 3.76
N ARG A 157 -13.07 17.39 3.66
CA ARG A 157 -12.06 17.81 2.67
C ARG A 157 -10.77 17.01 2.83
N TYR A 158 -10.24 16.91 4.04
CA TYR A 158 -9.02 16.14 4.28
C TYR A 158 -9.22 14.65 3.92
N TRP A 159 -10.25 14.00 4.48
CA TRP A 159 -10.40 12.56 4.33
C TRP A 159 -10.88 12.11 2.94
N GLU A 160 -11.73 12.88 2.26
CA GLU A 160 -12.23 12.54 0.92
C GLU A 160 -11.36 13.11 -0.21
N ASP A 161 -10.82 14.33 -0.07
CA ASP A 161 -10.08 14.99 -1.16
C ASP A 161 -8.57 14.75 -1.07
N GLU A 162 -8.01 14.64 0.15
CA GLU A 162 -6.57 14.45 0.37
C GLU A 162 -6.23 12.99 0.65
N MET A 163 -7.00 12.30 1.50
CA MET A 163 -6.77 10.90 1.86
C MET A 163 -7.57 9.90 0.99
N TYR A 164 -8.46 10.39 0.12
CA TYR A 164 -9.26 9.61 -0.84
C TYR A 164 -10.19 8.53 -0.28
N TYR A 165 -10.48 8.58 1.02
CA TYR A 165 -11.52 7.74 1.59
C TYR A 165 -12.89 8.10 1.00
N ARG A 166 -13.81 7.14 1.02
CA ARG A 166 -15.20 7.34 0.59
C ARG A 166 -16.12 6.83 1.68
N GLU A 167 -16.95 7.72 2.21
CA GLU A 167 -17.97 7.35 3.17
C GLU A 167 -18.90 6.29 2.56
N GLY A 168 -19.13 5.20 3.29
CA GLY A 168 -19.95 4.09 2.82
C GLY A 168 -19.16 2.99 2.09
N MET A 169 -17.83 3.09 1.94
CA MET A 169 -17.03 2.05 1.31
C MET A 169 -16.09 1.37 2.32
N ALA A 170 -16.39 0.13 2.68
CA ALA A 170 -15.51 -0.71 3.50
C ALA A 170 -14.75 -1.72 2.64
N VAL A 171 -13.62 -2.22 3.14
CA VAL A 171 -12.78 -3.19 2.45
C VAL A 171 -12.70 -4.46 3.27
N LEU A 172 -13.20 -5.56 2.73
CA LEU A 172 -13.06 -6.90 3.28
C LEU A 172 -11.80 -7.55 2.71
N GLN A 173 -10.91 -7.99 3.59
CA GLN A 173 -9.67 -8.67 3.25
C GLN A 173 -9.78 -10.14 3.65
N VAL A 174 -9.53 -11.06 2.72
CA VAL A 174 -9.64 -12.50 2.92
C VAL A 174 -8.31 -13.16 2.60
N TYR A 175 -7.72 -13.84 3.57
CA TYR A 175 -6.46 -14.55 3.45
C TYR A 175 -6.71 -16.04 3.60
N TYR A 176 -6.07 -16.84 2.76
CA TYR A 176 -6.22 -18.29 2.85
C TYR A 176 -4.93 -19.00 2.52
N ARG A 177 -4.50 -19.87 3.43
CA ARG A 177 -3.30 -20.67 3.24
C ARG A 177 -3.63 -21.89 2.36
N SER A 178 -3.53 -21.72 1.05
CA SER A 178 -3.91 -22.75 0.08
C SER A 178 -2.97 -23.95 0.08
N LYS A 179 -1.66 -23.73 0.28
CA LYS A 179 -0.59 -24.73 0.26
C LYS A 179 0.54 -24.34 1.20
N GLU A 180 1.58 -25.16 1.31
CA GLU A 180 2.78 -24.87 2.13
C GLU A 180 3.61 -23.67 1.64
N ASP A 181 3.46 -23.24 0.39
CA ASP A 181 4.27 -22.18 -0.22
C ASP A 181 3.41 -21.05 -0.80
N GLU A 182 2.09 -21.08 -0.56
CA GLU A 182 1.14 -20.16 -1.17
C GLU A 182 0.08 -19.67 -0.17
N VAL A 183 -0.23 -18.38 -0.24
CA VAL A 183 -1.39 -17.75 0.39
C VAL A 183 -2.21 -17.07 -0.69
N LEU A 184 -3.51 -17.33 -0.73
CA LEU A 184 -4.45 -16.55 -1.53
C LEU A 184 -4.86 -15.31 -0.74
N THR A 185 -4.70 -14.14 -1.34
CA THR A 185 -5.10 -12.86 -0.77
C THR A 185 -6.24 -12.28 -1.59
N GLY A 186 -7.39 -12.05 -0.96
CA GLY A 186 -8.62 -11.58 -1.57
C GLY A 186 -9.03 -10.22 -1.04
N VAL A 187 -9.52 -9.35 -1.92
CA VAL A 187 -10.02 -8.02 -1.55
C VAL A 187 -11.41 -7.82 -2.14
N PHE A 188 -12.35 -7.38 -1.30
CA PHE A 188 -13.73 -7.12 -1.69
C PHE A 188 -14.19 -5.75 -1.17
N ALA A 189 -14.66 -4.90 -2.08
CA ALA A 189 -15.36 -3.68 -1.69
C ALA A 189 -16.77 -4.02 -1.17
N ILE A 190 -17.13 -3.44 -0.03
CA ILE A 190 -18.49 -3.43 0.51
C ILE A 190 -19.03 -2.00 0.37
N LYS A 191 -20.12 -1.85 -0.41
CA LYS A 191 -20.83 -0.58 -0.56
C LYS A 191 -21.85 -0.39 0.55
N ARG A 192 -22.16 0.87 0.86
CA ARG A 192 -23.08 1.27 1.95
C ARG A 192 -22.74 0.56 3.26
N SER A 193 -21.45 0.58 3.60
CA SER A 193 -20.92 -0.03 4.81
C SER A 193 -21.77 0.36 6.03
N ASN A 194 -22.19 -0.65 6.78
CA ASN A 194 -23.09 -0.48 7.92
C ASN A 194 -22.53 -1.28 9.09
N ARG A 195 -22.15 -0.57 10.17
CA ARG A 195 -21.50 -1.16 11.35
C ARG A 195 -22.33 -2.28 11.97
N ASP A 196 -23.64 -2.09 12.10
CA ASP A 196 -24.51 -3.06 12.77
C ASP A 196 -24.70 -4.33 11.93
N ALA A 197 -24.87 -4.18 10.61
CA ALA A 197 -24.95 -5.31 9.71
C ALA A 197 -23.64 -6.11 9.68
N ILE A 198 -22.50 -5.42 9.62
CA ILE A 198 -21.19 -6.08 9.61
C ILE A 198 -20.95 -6.78 10.95
N ARG A 199 -21.23 -6.13 12.09
CA ARG A 199 -21.13 -6.75 13.42
C ARG A 199 -21.98 -8.01 13.51
N GLN A 200 -23.20 -7.98 12.98
CA GLN A 200 -24.06 -9.16 12.93
C GLN A 200 -23.41 -10.31 12.16
N ILE A 201 -22.79 -10.04 11.00
CA ILE A 201 -22.11 -11.08 10.21
C ILE A 201 -20.88 -11.64 10.94
N PHE A 202 -20.10 -10.79 11.63
CA PHE A 202 -18.99 -11.27 12.46
C PHE A 202 -19.49 -12.15 13.61
N ALA A 203 -20.60 -11.78 14.27
CA ALA A 203 -21.21 -12.59 15.31
C ALA A 203 -21.79 -13.92 14.78
N GLU A 204 -22.34 -13.92 13.56
CA GLU A 204 -22.76 -15.15 12.83
C GLU A 204 -21.57 -16.09 12.56
N ASN A 205 -20.33 -15.60 12.65
CA ASN A 205 -19.08 -16.34 12.50
C ASN A 205 -18.27 -16.41 13.82
N ASP A 206 -18.95 -16.34 14.97
CA ASP A 206 -18.39 -16.49 16.32
C ASP A 206 -17.34 -15.43 16.71
N VAL A 207 -17.36 -14.25 16.08
CA VAL A 207 -16.52 -13.10 16.43
C VAL A 207 -17.38 -11.97 16.98
N ASP A 208 -17.23 -11.66 18.27
CA ASP A 208 -17.91 -10.52 18.90
C ASP A 208 -17.08 -9.24 18.75
N ILE A 209 -17.69 -8.21 18.14
CA ILE A 209 -17.09 -6.88 17.99
C ILE A 209 -17.86 -5.89 18.88
N PRO A 210 -17.19 -5.22 19.83
CA PRO A 210 -17.84 -4.28 20.74
C PRO A 210 -18.62 -3.18 20.00
N ALA A 211 -19.79 -2.80 20.54
CA ALA A 211 -20.68 -1.82 19.90
C ALA A 211 -20.06 -0.41 19.77
N ASN A 212 -19.19 -0.05 20.72
CA ASN A 212 -18.59 1.28 20.87
C ASN A 212 -17.15 1.38 20.35
N ILE A 213 -16.71 0.41 19.55
CA ILE A 213 -15.35 0.42 19.01
C ILE A 213 -15.22 1.46 17.88
N SER A 214 -14.08 2.17 17.84
CA SER A 214 -13.75 3.11 16.76
C SER A 214 -13.57 2.38 15.42
N ASP A 215 -13.92 3.04 14.31
CA ASP A 215 -13.72 2.50 12.94
C ASP A 215 -12.27 2.03 12.72
N SER A 216 -11.30 2.70 13.32
CA SER A 216 -9.87 2.38 13.19
C SER A 216 -9.47 1.04 13.79
N TYR A 217 -10.32 0.43 14.62
CA TYR A 217 -10.00 -0.81 15.32
C TYR A 217 -10.70 -2.05 14.77
N TRP A 218 -11.58 -1.91 13.78
CA TRP A 218 -12.33 -3.04 13.22
C TRP A 218 -11.44 -4.11 12.60
N ILE A 219 -10.35 -3.71 11.96
CA ILE A 219 -9.42 -4.63 11.29
C ILE A 219 -8.70 -5.58 12.26
N ARG A 220 -8.64 -5.24 13.55
CA ARG A 220 -8.07 -6.07 14.62
C ARG A 220 -8.99 -7.24 15.00
N HIS A 221 -10.22 -7.27 14.49
CA HIS A 221 -11.14 -8.38 14.66
C HIS A 221 -11.19 -9.20 13.37
N ALA A 222 -10.85 -10.48 13.47
CA ALA A 222 -10.79 -11.37 12.31
C ALA A 222 -11.60 -12.65 12.54
N ILE A 223 -12.28 -13.10 11.49
CA ILE A 223 -12.91 -14.41 11.40
C ILE A 223 -11.83 -15.41 10.99
N ARG A 224 -11.63 -16.46 11.77
CA ARG A 224 -10.65 -17.52 11.48
C ARG A 224 -11.35 -18.88 11.41
N GLN A 225 -11.26 -19.56 10.27
CA GLN A 225 -11.99 -20.80 10.00
C GLN A 225 -11.20 -21.73 9.08
N LYS A 226 -11.37 -23.05 9.26
CA LYS A 226 -10.89 -24.04 8.28
C LYS A 226 -11.90 -24.15 7.14
N MET A 227 -11.43 -24.01 5.91
CA MET A 227 -12.27 -23.99 4.71
C MET A 227 -11.56 -24.64 3.52
N THR A 228 -12.34 -25.13 2.57
CA THR A 228 -11.82 -25.51 1.25
C THR A 228 -11.55 -24.27 0.40
N VAL A 229 -10.67 -24.41 -0.60
CA VAL A 229 -10.36 -23.32 -1.54
C VAL A 229 -11.59 -22.78 -2.27
N ASP A 230 -12.56 -23.65 -2.59
CA ASP A 230 -13.78 -23.26 -3.30
C ASP A 230 -14.73 -22.46 -2.40
N GLU A 231 -14.82 -22.80 -1.12
CA GLU A 231 -15.59 -22.04 -0.13
C GLU A 231 -14.98 -20.65 0.09
N VAL A 232 -13.65 -20.56 0.23
CA VAL A 232 -12.95 -19.28 0.40
C VAL A 232 -13.16 -18.36 -0.81
N LYS A 233 -13.08 -18.91 -2.02
CA LYS A 233 -13.34 -18.14 -3.25
C LYS A 233 -14.75 -17.56 -3.32
N GLN A 234 -15.69 -18.12 -2.58
CA GLN A 234 -17.06 -17.63 -2.48
C GLN A 234 -17.30 -16.76 -1.23
N PHE A 235 -16.44 -16.86 -0.21
CA PHE A 235 -16.64 -16.22 1.09
C PHE A 235 -16.89 -14.72 0.98
N GLY A 236 -16.02 -13.97 0.30
CA GLY A 236 -16.19 -12.52 0.17
C GLY A 236 -17.49 -12.12 -0.55
N ASN A 237 -17.94 -12.90 -1.55
CA ASN A 237 -19.20 -12.67 -2.22
C ASN A 237 -20.41 -13.03 -1.34
N ALA A 238 -20.30 -14.11 -0.57
CA ALA A 238 -21.32 -14.51 0.40
C ALA A 238 -21.45 -13.46 1.52
N PHE A 239 -20.34 -12.93 2.02
CA PHE A 239 -20.31 -11.86 3.01
C PHE A 239 -21.05 -10.61 2.49
N ARG A 240 -20.73 -10.15 1.28
CA ARG A 240 -21.40 -8.99 0.66
C ARG A 240 -22.88 -9.22 0.44
N LYS A 241 -23.25 -10.39 -0.08
CA LYS A 241 -24.65 -10.76 -0.25
C LYS A 241 -25.39 -10.73 1.09
N ARG A 242 -24.80 -11.29 2.14
CA ARG A 242 -25.39 -11.30 3.49
C ARG A 242 -25.53 -9.88 4.06
N HIS A 243 -24.51 -9.03 3.91
CA HIS A 243 -24.56 -7.62 4.31
C HIS A 243 -25.73 -6.90 3.65
N ARG A 244 -25.88 -7.05 2.34
CA ARG A 244 -26.96 -6.46 1.57
C ARG A 244 -28.35 -6.96 1.96
N GLU A 245 -28.48 -8.24 2.26
CA GLU A 245 -29.74 -8.80 2.80
C GLU A 245 -30.12 -8.14 4.13
N ILE A 246 -29.16 -7.92 5.03
CA ILE A 246 -29.40 -7.29 6.34
C ILE A 246 -29.79 -5.81 6.17
N ILE A 247 -29.09 -5.05 5.33
CA ILE A 247 -29.41 -3.64 5.08
C ILE A 247 -30.58 -3.46 4.09
N LYS A 248 -31.14 -4.55 3.57
CA LYS A 248 -32.25 -4.58 2.59
C LYS A 248 -31.92 -3.84 1.29
N ASP A 249 -30.68 -3.97 0.82
CA ASP A 249 -30.23 -3.35 -0.42
C ASP A 249 -30.46 -4.26 -1.63
N ALA A 250 -31.44 -3.88 -2.45
CA ALA A 250 -31.81 -4.58 -3.68
C ALA A 250 -30.94 -4.24 -4.90
N GLU A 251 -29.98 -3.31 -4.77
CA GLU A 251 -29.22 -2.80 -5.91
C GLU A 251 -28.24 -3.83 -6.48
N LYS A 252 -28.24 -4.06 -7.80
CA LYS A 252 -27.31 -5.03 -8.39
C LYS A 252 -25.90 -4.47 -8.41
N GLU A 253 -24.95 -5.26 -7.93
CA GLU A 253 -23.52 -4.97 -8.00
C GLU A 253 -22.89 -5.59 -9.25
N PHE A 254 -21.84 -4.97 -9.77
CA PHE A 254 -21.09 -5.41 -10.95
C PHE A 254 -19.58 -5.42 -10.65
N SER A 255 -18.88 -6.42 -11.17
CA SER A 255 -17.45 -6.61 -10.90
C SER A 255 -16.59 -5.70 -11.77
N VAL A 256 -15.86 -4.77 -11.14
CA VAL A 256 -14.82 -4.00 -11.83
C VAL A 256 -13.67 -4.91 -12.27
N THR A 257 -13.35 -5.93 -11.47
CA THR A 257 -12.31 -6.92 -11.80
C THR A 257 -12.61 -7.62 -13.12
N GLU A 258 -13.85 -8.09 -13.30
CA GLU A 258 -14.32 -8.71 -14.55
C GLU A 258 -14.30 -7.71 -15.71
N PHE A 259 -14.85 -6.52 -15.49
CA PHE A 259 -14.91 -5.47 -16.50
C PHE A 259 -13.51 -5.09 -17.01
N MET A 260 -12.55 -4.88 -16.10
CA MET A 260 -11.16 -4.60 -16.43
C MET A 260 -10.52 -5.74 -17.23
N GLY A 261 -10.82 -7.00 -16.90
CA GLY A 261 -10.40 -8.16 -17.67
C GLY A 261 -10.92 -8.15 -19.11
N LEU A 262 -12.19 -7.77 -19.32
CA LEU A 262 -12.77 -7.60 -20.66
C LEU A 262 -12.16 -6.41 -21.43
N GLN A 263 -11.56 -5.44 -20.73
CA GLN A 263 -10.92 -4.26 -21.30
C GLN A 263 -9.38 -4.32 -21.26
N ALA A 264 -8.78 -5.51 -21.07
CA ALA A 264 -7.34 -5.68 -20.89
C ALA A 264 -6.50 -5.00 -21.98
N GLN A 265 -6.95 -5.04 -23.24
CA GLN A 265 -6.25 -4.38 -24.36
C GLN A 265 -6.21 -2.84 -24.18
N THR A 266 -7.30 -2.22 -23.72
CA THR A 266 -7.33 -0.77 -23.46
C THR A 266 -6.43 -0.43 -22.28
N VAL A 267 -6.45 -1.23 -21.20
CA VAL A 267 -5.53 -1.03 -20.06
C VAL A 267 -4.07 -1.10 -20.50
N GLN A 268 -3.72 -2.11 -21.31
CA GLN A 268 -2.37 -2.27 -21.86
C GLN A 268 -1.95 -1.09 -22.73
N GLN A 269 -2.84 -0.54 -23.56
CA GLN A 269 -2.57 0.62 -24.41
C GLN A 269 -2.20 1.89 -23.61
N PHE A 270 -2.75 2.08 -22.42
CA PHE A 270 -2.37 3.20 -21.56
C PHE A 270 -1.11 2.87 -20.75
N PHE A 271 -0.96 1.61 -20.33
CA PHE A 271 0.22 1.14 -19.60
C PHE A 271 1.53 1.32 -20.39
N THR A 272 1.47 1.43 -21.72
CA THR A 272 2.64 1.68 -22.58
C THR A 272 3.42 2.94 -22.20
N TYR A 273 2.77 3.93 -21.58
CA TYR A 273 3.44 5.13 -21.11
C TYR A 273 4.31 4.90 -19.86
N LEU A 274 4.19 3.76 -19.17
CA LEU A 274 5.05 3.44 -18.02
C LEU A 274 6.50 3.22 -18.44
N GLU A 275 6.79 2.83 -19.68
CA GLU A 275 8.17 2.72 -20.17
C GLU A 275 8.88 4.08 -20.22
N PRO A 276 8.44 5.07 -21.02
CA PRO A 276 9.08 6.37 -21.03
C PRO A 276 9.02 7.04 -19.66
N LEU A 277 7.96 6.83 -18.87
CA LEU A 277 7.87 7.34 -17.50
C LEU A 277 8.96 6.74 -16.60
N SER A 278 9.08 5.42 -16.55
CA SER A 278 10.05 4.72 -15.71
C SER A 278 11.50 5.10 -16.03
N ILE A 279 11.85 5.16 -17.31
CA ILE A 279 13.17 5.56 -17.79
C ILE A 279 13.47 7.02 -17.37
N ALA A 280 12.49 7.92 -17.48
CA ALA A 280 12.66 9.31 -17.07
C ALA A 280 12.83 9.44 -15.55
N THR A 281 12.00 8.74 -14.77
CA THR A 281 12.08 8.67 -13.32
C THR A 281 13.42 8.12 -12.82
N HIS A 282 13.96 7.10 -13.49
CA HIS A 282 15.27 6.53 -13.17
C HIS A 282 16.43 7.47 -13.53
N SER A 283 16.42 7.99 -14.76
CA SER A 283 17.55 8.76 -15.29
C SER A 283 17.57 10.22 -14.82
N GLY A 284 16.45 10.73 -14.27
CA GLY A 284 16.25 12.14 -13.98
C GLY A 284 16.17 13.03 -15.23
N LYS A 285 16.05 12.42 -16.42
CA LYS A 285 16.01 13.09 -17.72
C LYS A 285 14.66 12.89 -18.38
N ASN A 286 14.08 13.99 -18.82
CA ASN A 286 12.82 13.95 -19.56
C ASN A 286 13.04 13.41 -20.98
N ASN A 287 11.97 12.93 -21.63
CA ASN A 287 12.01 12.42 -23.00
C ASN A 287 10.90 13.02 -23.87
N GLU A 288 11.05 12.91 -25.18
CA GLU A 288 10.13 13.51 -26.16
C GLU A 288 8.70 13.00 -26.01
N THR A 289 8.51 11.73 -25.65
CA THR A 289 7.18 11.14 -25.45
C THR A 289 6.43 11.81 -24.29
N LEU A 290 7.08 11.96 -23.14
CA LEU A 290 6.49 12.64 -21.97
C LEU A 290 6.32 14.14 -22.21
N GLN A 291 7.28 14.78 -22.89
CA GLN A 291 7.17 16.19 -23.26
C GLN A 291 5.98 16.44 -24.19
N SER A 292 5.79 15.58 -25.20
CA SER A 292 4.66 15.66 -26.13
C SER A 292 3.34 15.43 -25.40
N LEU A 293 3.27 14.45 -24.49
CA LEU A 293 2.07 14.20 -23.71
C LEU A 293 1.74 15.39 -22.79
N ALA A 294 2.73 15.89 -22.05
CA ALA A 294 2.57 17.06 -21.18
C ALA A 294 2.16 18.31 -21.97
N HIS A 295 2.68 18.48 -23.18
CA HIS A 295 2.28 19.56 -24.08
C HIS A 295 0.79 19.47 -24.46
N GLU A 296 0.30 18.30 -24.86
CA GLU A 296 -1.12 18.12 -25.17
C GLU A 296 -2.01 18.30 -23.93
N LEU A 297 -1.61 17.76 -22.78
CA LEU A 297 -2.34 17.92 -21.52
C LEU A 297 -2.42 19.39 -21.07
N SER A 298 -1.36 20.19 -21.28
CA SER A 298 -1.34 21.61 -20.89
C SER A 298 -2.38 22.48 -21.60
N LYS A 299 -2.90 22.00 -22.75
CA LYS A 299 -3.95 22.66 -23.54
C LYS A 299 -5.34 22.44 -22.96
N VAL A 300 -5.53 21.49 -22.05
CA VAL A 300 -6.81 21.23 -21.40
C VAL A 300 -7.16 22.38 -20.46
N SER A 301 -8.07 23.26 -20.87
CA SER A 301 -8.40 24.49 -20.14
C SER A 301 -9.20 24.27 -18.86
N SER A 302 -9.83 23.11 -18.71
CA SER A 302 -10.62 22.72 -17.54
C SER A 302 -9.78 22.19 -16.38
N LEU A 303 -8.47 21.97 -16.58
CA LEU A 303 -7.54 21.62 -15.51
C LEU A 303 -7.23 22.81 -14.61
N ASP A 304 -6.92 22.54 -13.34
CA ASP A 304 -6.45 23.57 -12.42
C ASP A 304 -5.20 24.30 -12.95
N SER A 305 -5.09 25.59 -12.66
CA SER A 305 -3.98 26.42 -13.12
C SER A 305 -2.61 25.93 -12.65
N ASP A 306 -2.52 25.32 -11.46
CA ASP A 306 -1.29 24.78 -10.90
C ASP A 306 -0.85 23.53 -11.65
N VAL A 307 -1.80 22.62 -11.90
CA VAL A 307 -1.59 21.41 -12.71
C VAL A 307 -1.14 21.80 -14.11
N ARG A 308 -1.81 22.76 -14.75
CA ARG A 308 -1.42 23.25 -16.08
C ARG A 308 -0.02 23.86 -16.10
N ARG A 309 0.33 24.69 -15.10
CA ARG A 309 1.68 25.26 -14.98
C ARG A 309 2.74 24.17 -14.83
N HIS A 310 2.46 23.14 -14.04
CA HIS A 310 3.34 22.00 -13.88
C HIS A 310 3.50 21.21 -15.19
N LEU A 311 2.42 20.94 -15.91
CA LEU A 311 2.48 20.30 -17.23
C LEU A 311 3.26 21.13 -18.26
N ILE A 312 3.14 22.47 -18.25
CA ILE A 312 3.97 23.36 -19.09
C ILE A 312 5.45 23.23 -18.72
N LYS A 313 5.79 23.16 -17.42
CA LYS A 313 7.17 22.91 -16.97
C LYS A 313 7.68 21.58 -17.52
N ILE A 314 6.91 20.50 -17.38
CA ILE A 314 7.29 19.16 -17.87
C ILE A 314 7.51 19.20 -19.39
N ALA A 315 6.58 19.82 -20.15
CA ALA A 315 6.66 19.90 -21.61
C ALA A 315 7.93 20.61 -22.12
N ASN A 316 8.52 21.54 -21.34
CA ASN A 316 9.65 22.36 -21.75
C ASN A 316 10.96 22.04 -20.99
N SER A 317 10.95 21.07 -20.07
CA SER A 317 12.11 20.72 -19.25
C SER A 317 12.84 19.49 -19.80
N SER A 318 14.17 19.51 -19.77
CA SER A 318 15.01 18.31 -19.98
C SER A 318 15.23 17.50 -18.70
N HIS A 319 14.94 18.09 -17.53
CA HIS A 319 15.00 17.42 -16.24
C HIS A 319 13.63 16.86 -15.86
N PHE A 320 13.64 15.73 -15.15
CA PHE A 320 12.43 15.04 -14.71
C PHE A 320 12.65 14.53 -13.27
N ASN A 321 11.74 14.88 -12.37
CA ASN A 321 11.81 14.47 -10.96
C ASN A 321 10.56 13.67 -10.53
N ASP A 322 10.55 13.18 -9.29
CA ASP A 322 9.45 12.36 -8.77
C ASP A 322 8.09 13.06 -8.77
N ASN A 323 8.08 14.38 -8.60
CA ASN A 323 6.85 15.15 -8.66
C ASN A 323 6.32 15.23 -10.10
N ASP A 324 7.21 15.38 -11.08
CA ASP A 324 6.86 15.30 -12.49
C ASP A 324 6.33 13.89 -12.85
N ALA A 325 6.97 12.84 -12.31
CA ALA A 325 6.57 11.46 -12.51
C ALA A 325 5.16 11.17 -11.99
N ARG A 326 4.87 11.55 -10.73
CA ARG A 326 3.54 11.41 -10.12
C ARG A 326 2.47 12.14 -10.92
N GLN A 327 2.73 13.40 -11.28
CA GLN A 327 1.77 14.20 -12.06
C GLN A 327 1.44 13.56 -13.42
N MET A 328 2.42 12.95 -14.09
CA MET A 328 2.19 12.26 -15.37
C MET A 328 1.44 10.93 -15.18
N GLU A 329 1.81 10.14 -14.18
CA GLU A 329 1.15 8.87 -13.84
C GLU A 329 -0.33 9.07 -13.51
N ASP A 330 -0.64 10.07 -12.68
CA ASP A 330 -2.02 10.45 -12.34
C ASP A 330 -2.83 10.85 -13.58
N MET A 331 -2.25 11.61 -14.52
CA MET A 331 -2.94 12.01 -15.75
C MET A 331 -3.19 10.84 -16.70
N ILE A 332 -2.24 9.90 -16.80
CA ILE A 332 -2.39 8.68 -17.60
C ILE A 332 -3.50 7.81 -16.99
N ARG A 333 -3.48 7.60 -15.67
CA ARG A 333 -4.48 6.83 -14.94
C ARG A 333 -5.87 7.44 -15.06
N TYR A 334 -5.99 8.75 -14.81
CA TYR A 334 -7.26 9.49 -14.93
C TYR A 334 -7.85 9.35 -16.33
N ALA A 335 -7.04 9.51 -17.37
CA ALA A 335 -7.49 9.37 -18.75
C ALA A 335 -7.94 7.95 -19.10
N LEU A 336 -7.29 6.93 -18.54
CA LEU A 336 -7.70 5.54 -18.70
C LEU A 336 -9.05 5.28 -18.04
N VAL A 337 -9.24 5.76 -16.80
CA VAL A 337 -10.52 5.63 -16.09
C VAL A 337 -11.65 6.27 -16.90
N GLU A 338 -11.43 7.48 -17.42
CA GLU A 338 -12.38 8.17 -18.30
C GLU A 338 -12.66 7.41 -19.61
N GLU A 339 -11.66 6.72 -20.18
CA GLU A 339 -11.86 5.86 -21.35
C GLU A 339 -12.74 4.65 -21.03
N LEU A 340 -12.40 3.96 -19.95
CA LEU A 340 -13.10 2.76 -19.51
C LEU A 340 -14.53 3.07 -19.08
N ARG A 341 -14.74 4.19 -18.39
CA ARG A 341 -16.04 4.64 -17.92
C ARG A 341 -17.09 4.70 -19.02
N LYS A 342 -16.72 5.11 -20.24
CA LYS A 342 -17.62 5.18 -21.41
C LYS A 342 -18.25 3.83 -21.75
N LYS A 343 -17.62 2.72 -21.35
CA LYS A 343 -18.05 1.35 -21.63
C LYS A 343 -18.85 0.72 -20.49
N LEU A 344 -18.88 1.35 -19.30
CA LEU A 344 -19.59 0.84 -18.13
C LEU A 344 -21.10 0.65 -18.36
N PRO A 345 -21.85 1.60 -18.98
CA PRO A 345 -23.29 1.44 -19.16
C PRO A 345 -23.64 0.18 -19.96
N ALA A 346 -22.92 -0.08 -21.05
CA ALA A 346 -23.13 -1.27 -21.88
C ALA A 346 -22.80 -2.56 -21.13
N TYR A 347 -21.69 -2.59 -20.37
CA TYR A 347 -21.32 -3.73 -19.53
C TYR A 347 -22.39 -4.02 -18.46
N MET A 348 -22.86 -2.98 -17.78
CA MET A 348 -23.88 -3.10 -16.74
C MET A 348 -25.23 -3.57 -17.33
N ASP A 349 -25.63 -3.05 -18.49
CA ASP A 349 -26.86 -3.48 -19.17
C ASP A 349 -26.81 -4.94 -19.62
N GLU A 350 -25.66 -5.40 -20.14
CA GLU A 350 -25.46 -6.79 -20.52
C GLU A 350 -25.52 -7.71 -19.29
N ARG A 351 -24.76 -7.38 -18.25
CA ARG A 351 -24.70 -8.17 -17.01
C ARG A 351 -25.98 -8.07 -16.18
N ALA A 352 -26.78 -7.01 -16.32
CA ALA A 352 -28.08 -6.91 -15.66
C ALA A 352 -28.99 -8.08 -16.06
N ARG A 353 -28.86 -8.57 -17.30
CA ARG A 353 -29.64 -9.69 -17.86
C ARG A 353 -29.10 -11.07 -17.48
N THR A 354 -27.88 -11.14 -16.93
CA THR A 354 -27.26 -12.40 -16.47
C THR A 354 -27.72 -12.74 -15.03
N PRO A 355 -28.11 -14.00 -14.73
CA PRO A 355 -28.49 -14.42 -13.38
C PRO A 355 -27.37 -14.22 -12.35
N LEU A 356 -27.74 -13.79 -11.12
CA LEU A 356 -26.82 -13.38 -10.05
C LEU A 356 -25.86 -14.49 -9.54
N ASN A 357 -26.21 -15.76 -9.76
CA ASN A 357 -25.52 -16.93 -9.17
C ASN A 357 -24.17 -17.30 -9.81
N GLN A 358 -23.57 -16.43 -10.63
CA GLN A 358 -22.32 -16.72 -11.37
C GLN A 358 -21.17 -15.74 -11.10
N MET A 359 -21.28 -14.84 -10.12
CA MET A 359 -20.13 -14.06 -9.69
C MET A 359 -19.24 -14.92 -8.78
N THR A 360 -18.43 -15.79 -9.38
CA THR A 360 -17.28 -16.38 -8.69
C THR A 360 -16.20 -15.31 -8.57
N ALA A 361 -15.54 -15.18 -7.42
CA ALA A 361 -14.37 -14.31 -7.36
C ALA A 361 -13.35 -14.80 -8.40
N MET A 362 -12.88 -13.88 -9.24
CA MET A 362 -11.89 -14.24 -10.25
C MET A 362 -10.54 -14.39 -9.55
N VAL A 363 -9.95 -15.58 -9.66
CA VAL A 363 -8.50 -15.69 -9.47
C VAL A 363 -7.91 -15.01 -10.70
N VAL A 364 -7.32 -13.84 -10.49
CA VAL A 364 -6.62 -13.15 -11.55
C VAL A 364 -5.30 -13.88 -11.72
N GLU A 365 -5.28 -14.90 -12.59
CA GLU A 365 -4.05 -15.29 -13.25
C GLU A 365 -3.66 -14.08 -14.09
N THR A 366 -2.65 -13.33 -13.65
CA THR A 366 -2.12 -12.21 -14.40
C THR A 366 -1.55 -12.74 -15.71
N ASN A 367 -2.43 -12.88 -16.70
CA ASN A 367 -2.05 -12.97 -18.09
C ASN A 367 -1.50 -11.59 -18.44
N TYR A 368 -0.22 -11.38 -18.10
CA TYR A 368 0.60 -10.31 -18.63
C TYR A 368 0.68 -10.55 -20.13
N ALA A 369 -0.39 -10.21 -20.87
CA ALA A 369 -0.37 -10.40 -22.30
C ALA A 369 0.85 -9.62 -22.80
N ARG A 370 1.65 -10.27 -23.65
CA ARG A 370 2.81 -9.67 -24.31
C ARG A 370 2.46 -8.23 -24.66
N ILE A 371 3.13 -7.27 -24.03
CA ILE A 371 3.03 -5.88 -24.47
C ILE A 371 3.64 -5.88 -25.87
N VAL A 372 2.80 -5.96 -26.90
CA VAL A 372 3.26 -5.95 -28.28
C VAL A 372 3.51 -4.50 -28.66
N HIS A 373 4.72 -4.02 -28.42
CA HIS A 373 5.21 -2.83 -29.11
C HIS A 373 6.05 -3.25 -30.30
N GLY A 374 5.50 -3.01 -31.49
CA GLY A 374 6.33 -2.68 -32.64
C GLY A 374 6.78 -1.22 -32.51
N ALA A 375 7.81 -0.81 -33.26
CA ALA A 375 8.23 0.59 -33.37
C ALA A 375 7.00 1.48 -33.62
N VAL A 376 6.54 2.16 -32.58
CA VAL A 376 5.37 3.05 -32.67
C VAL A 376 5.84 4.27 -33.45
N LEU A 377 5.25 4.47 -34.62
CA LEU A 377 5.55 5.65 -35.44
C LEU A 377 5.25 6.90 -34.59
N GLN A 378 6.08 7.95 -34.69
CA GLN A 378 5.91 9.20 -33.94
C GLN A 378 4.47 9.76 -34.03
N GLN A 379 3.80 9.55 -35.17
CA GLN A 379 2.40 9.91 -35.39
C GLN A 379 1.43 9.16 -34.45
N GLN A 380 1.62 7.87 -34.24
CA GLN A 380 0.78 7.06 -33.35
C GLN A 380 0.96 7.48 -31.88
N GLN A 381 2.18 7.87 -31.47
CA GLN A 381 2.42 8.41 -30.13
C GLN A 381 1.68 9.74 -29.91
N LEU A 382 1.72 10.64 -30.90
CA LEU A 382 1.02 11.92 -30.83
C LEU A 382 -0.50 11.74 -30.82
N ASP A 383 -1.03 10.81 -31.60
CA ASP A 383 -2.47 10.52 -31.61
C ASP A 383 -2.95 9.95 -30.27
N MET A 384 -2.12 9.10 -29.64
CA MET A 384 -2.39 8.61 -28.28
C MET A 384 -2.29 9.74 -27.24
N ALA A 385 -1.30 10.63 -27.33
CA ALA A 385 -1.19 11.79 -26.43
C ALA A 385 -2.42 12.69 -26.50
N ARG A 386 -2.93 12.96 -27.71
CA ARG A 386 -4.19 13.68 -27.92
C ARG A 386 -5.40 12.92 -27.40
N HIS A 387 -5.40 11.59 -27.50
CA HIS A 387 -6.47 10.76 -26.94
C HIS A 387 -6.50 10.86 -25.41
N ILE A 388 -5.36 10.72 -24.74
CA ILE A 388 -5.21 10.92 -23.30
C ILE A 388 -5.71 12.32 -22.90
N ALA A 389 -5.23 13.37 -23.55
CA ALA A 389 -5.63 14.75 -23.24
C ALA A 389 -7.14 14.99 -23.42
N ARG A 390 -7.78 14.41 -24.45
CA ARG A 390 -9.23 14.48 -24.64
C ARG A 390 -10.01 13.80 -23.50
N ASN A 391 -9.51 12.67 -23.00
CA ASN A 391 -10.16 11.97 -21.90
C ASN A 391 -10.02 12.74 -20.59
N VAL A 392 -8.84 13.30 -20.31
CA VAL A 392 -8.64 14.22 -19.17
C VAL A 392 -9.58 15.42 -19.26
N ALA A 393 -9.70 16.04 -20.45
CA ALA A 393 -10.61 17.16 -20.67
C ALA A 393 -12.06 16.79 -20.34
N ALA A 394 -12.55 15.66 -20.87
CA ALA A 394 -13.92 15.21 -20.66
C ALA A 394 -14.26 14.93 -19.19
N GLY A 395 -13.31 14.37 -18.42
CA GLY A 395 -13.46 14.18 -16.98
C GLY A 395 -13.47 15.49 -16.20
N SER A 396 -12.47 16.33 -16.48
CA SER A 396 -12.28 17.59 -15.75
C SER A 396 -13.39 18.60 -16.02
N GLU A 397 -13.89 18.68 -17.26
CA GLU A 397 -15.05 19.52 -17.63
C GLU A 397 -16.33 19.10 -16.91
N ALA A 398 -16.46 17.80 -16.62
CA ALA A 398 -17.58 17.27 -15.85
C ALA A 398 -17.36 17.32 -14.33
N GLY A 399 -16.23 17.84 -13.86
CA GLY A 399 -15.89 17.92 -12.44
C GLY A 399 -15.74 16.56 -11.76
N ARG A 400 -15.37 15.51 -12.52
CA ARG A 400 -15.23 14.15 -11.97
C ARG A 400 -13.91 13.99 -11.23
N THR A 401 -13.99 13.41 -10.04
CA THR A 401 -12.85 12.98 -9.23
C THR A 401 -13.03 11.51 -8.85
N TYR A 402 -11.91 10.79 -8.78
CA TYR A 402 -11.89 9.38 -8.44
C TYR A 402 -11.17 9.19 -7.12
N GLY A 403 -11.75 8.36 -6.25
CA GLY A 403 -11.19 8.02 -4.96
C GLY A 403 -10.52 6.66 -4.96
N GLY A 404 -10.50 6.06 -3.77
CA GLY A 404 -9.71 4.86 -3.50
C GLY A 404 -8.30 5.27 -3.13
N CYS A 405 -7.52 4.34 -2.61
CA CYS A 405 -6.19 4.66 -2.12
C CYS A 405 -5.40 5.35 -3.26
N SER A 406 -5.51 4.90 -4.50
CA SER A 406 -4.81 5.50 -5.65
C SER A 406 -5.57 6.67 -6.30
N GLY A 407 -6.21 7.54 -5.52
CA GLY A 407 -7.09 8.60 -6.00
C GLY A 407 -6.53 9.36 -7.23
N ALA A 408 -7.41 9.69 -8.18
CA ALA A 408 -7.05 10.47 -9.37
C ALA A 408 -8.06 11.61 -9.55
N GLY A 409 -7.60 12.85 -9.46
CA GLY A 409 -8.45 14.05 -9.56
C GLY A 409 -7.79 15.17 -10.36
N SER A 410 -8.57 15.89 -11.16
CA SER A 410 -8.10 16.96 -12.05
C SER A 410 -8.24 18.38 -11.47
N THR A 411 -9.04 18.53 -10.41
CA THR A 411 -9.36 19.81 -9.75
C THR A 411 -8.56 19.97 -8.47
N ARG A 412 -7.26 20.28 -8.60
CA ARG A 412 -6.34 20.42 -7.47
C ARG A 412 -6.28 21.88 -7.00
N GLY A 413 -7.14 22.26 -6.06
CA GLY A 413 -7.03 23.55 -5.37
C GLY A 413 -6.09 23.48 -4.16
N LYS A 414 -4.93 24.14 -4.26
CA LYS A 414 -3.98 24.46 -3.16
C LYS A 414 -3.09 23.32 -2.63
N LEU A 415 -2.26 22.73 -3.48
CA LEU A 415 -0.90 22.34 -3.05
C LEU A 415 0.06 23.29 -3.76
N GLY A 416 0.31 24.40 -3.08
CA GLY A 416 1.22 25.43 -3.56
C GLY A 416 2.61 24.85 -3.76
N ALA A 417 3.33 25.40 -4.72
CA ALA A 417 4.72 25.08 -5.07
C ALA A 417 5.75 25.24 -3.92
N ASP A 418 5.30 25.49 -2.69
CA ASP A 418 6.12 25.78 -1.51
C ASP A 418 5.75 24.92 -0.28
N SER A 419 4.79 23.98 -0.36
CA SER A 419 4.57 23.01 0.71
C SER A 419 5.52 21.82 0.56
N ILE A 420 6.48 21.77 1.48
CA ILE A 420 7.43 20.69 1.76
C ILE A 420 6.80 19.32 1.49
N GLU A 421 7.54 18.45 0.78
CA GLU A 421 7.54 16.98 0.82
C GLU A 421 6.54 16.25 1.77
N GLU A 422 5.25 16.51 1.63
CA GLU A 422 4.19 15.87 2.42
C GLU A 422 3.47 14.86 1.51
N GLU A 423 3.73 13.60 1.84
CA GLU A 423 3.29 12.40 1.14
C GLU A 423 1.81 12.13 1.44
N ILE A 424 0.97 12.62 0.53
CA ILE A 424 -0.45 12.30 0.41
C ILE A 424 -0.64 10.77 0.40
N PRO A 425 -1.65 10.20 1.09
CA PRO A 425 -1.88 8.76 1.07
C PRO A 425 -2.41 8.23 -0.24
N GLY A 426 -1.87 7.07 -0.61
CA GLY A 426 -2.49 6.25 -1.62
C GLY A 426 -2.02 4.80 -1.79
N LEU A 427 -2.76 4.04 -2.58
CA LEU A 427 -2.63 2.62 -2.97
C LEU A 427 -2.55 1.52 -1.86
N GLN A 428 -3.69 1.01 -1.32
CA GLN A 428 -3.77 -0.24 -0.52
C GLN A 428 -3.56 -1.45 -1.43
N ASP A 429 -2.36 -2.04 -1.42
CA ASP A 429 -2.29 -3.50 -1.52
C ASP A 429 -2.99 -4.09 -0.27
N VAL A 430 -3.39 -5.37 -0.31
CA VAL A 430 -4.25 -6.05 0.68
C VAL A 430 -3.85 -5.75 2.14
N TYR A 431 -2.60 -5.35 2.39
CA TYR A 431 -2.00 -5.14 3.69
C TYR A 431 -1.60 -3.68 4.09
N GLY A 432 -1.90 -2.59 3.36
CA GLY A 432 -1.85 -1.20 3.93
C GLY A 432 -0.55 -0.55 4.50
N GLY A 433 0.49 -0.19 3.69
CA GLY A 433 1.77 0.46 4.12
C GLY A 433 1.97 1.99 3.84
N LYS A 434 3.20 2.62 3.93
CA LYS A 434 3.64 4.05 3.66
C LYS A 434 5.09 4.43 4.11
N LEU A 435 5.77 5.48 3.60
CA LEU A 435 7.26 5.63 3.68
C LEU A 435 7.84 6.54 4.77
N ASN A 436 9.03 6.19 5.28
CA ASN A 436 9.90 7.07 6.05
C ASN A 436 10.93 7.75 5.14
N LYS A 437 11.09 9.07 5.25
CA LYS A 437 12.30 9.75 4.75
C LYS A 437 13.52 9.16 5.46
N GLY A 438 14.25 8.31 4.77
CA GLY A 438 15.61 7.98 5.13
C GLY A 438 16.42 9.27 5.10
N GLU A 439 16.72 9.82 6.28
CA GLU A 439 18.03 10.45 6.43
C GLU A 439 19.03 9.37 6.00
N GLU A 440 19.85 9.67 5.00
CA GLU A 440 21.14 9.01 4.86
C GLU A 440 21.90 9.18 6.19
N THR A 441 21.64 8.29 7.14
CA THR A 441 22.72 7.85 8.00
C THR A 441 23.45 6.82 7.15
N SER A 442 24.36 7.34 6.32
CA SER A 442 25.54 6.60 5.87
C SER A 442 26.44 6.28 7.08
N SER A 443 25.86 5.82 8.19
CA SER A 443 26.63 5.24 9.27
C SER A 443 27.02 3.87 8.76
N GLU A 444 28.23 3.79 8.23
CA GLU A 444 29.02 2.59 8.29
C GLU A 444 28.68 1.80 9.57
N GLU A 445 28.43 0.50 9.44
CA GLU A 445 28.14 -0.38 10.58
C GLU A 445 29.27 -1.41 10.73
N ASP A 446 29.43 -1.95 11.94
CA ASP A 446 30.24 -3.14 12.22
C ASP A 446 29.47 -4.11 13.15
N GLU A 447 30.10 -5.17 13.64
CA GLU A 447 29.48 -6.19 14.51
C GLU A 447 28.82 -5.64 15.79
N PHE A 448 29.11 -4.40 16.18
CA PHE A 448 28.54 -3.70 17.33
C PHE A 448 27.44 -2.68 16.96
N GLY A 449 26.92 -2.70 15.73
CA GLY A 449 25.85 -1.82 15.23
C GLY A 449 26.35 -0.59 14.47
N PRO A 450 25.62 0.54 14.45
CA PRO A 450 26.04 1.72 13.69
C PRO A 450 27.24 2.45 14.29
N LEU A 451 28.13 3.00 13.44
CA LEU A 451 29.20 3.89 13.89
C LEU A 451 28.69 5.26 14.33
N GLU A 452 27.56 5.72 13.79
CA GLU A 452 26.86 6.92 14.27
C GLU A 452 25.46 6.56 14.78
N PHE A 453 25.15 6.90 16.03
CA PHE A 453 23.87 6.55 16.66
C PHE A 453 23.39 7.65 17.62
N LYS A 454 22.10 7.69 17.93
CA LYS A 454 21.52 8.63 18.92
C LYS A 454 21.35 7.93 20.27
N CYS A 455 21.64 8.62 21.38
CA CYS A 455 21.28 8.10 22.70
C CYS A 455 19.76 8.23 22.95
N THR A 456 19.28 7.66 24.05
CA THR A 456 17.89 7.78 24.57
C THR A 456 17.39 9.21 24.71
N LYS A 457 18.30 10.19 24.87
CA LYS A 457 18.01 11.64 24.90
C LYS A 457 18.15 12.34 23.55
N GLY A 458 18.35 11.60 22.46
CA GLY A 458 18.43 12.14 21.10
C GLY A 458 19.79 12.75 20.70
N HIS A 459 20.81 12.73 21.57
CA HIS A 459 22.14 13.26 21.22
C HIS A 459 22.88 12.33 20.26
N LYS A 460 23.48 12.90 19.21
CA LYS A 460 24.31 12.18 18.24
C LYS A 460 25.63 11.73 18.87
N ASN A 461 25.98 10.48 18.68
CA ASN A 461 27.23 9.86 19.09
C ASN A 461 27.90 9.20 17.89
N THR A 462 29.23 9.25 17.86
CA THR A 462 30.04 8.57 16.85
C THR A 462 31.09 7.71 17.55
N ARG A 463 31.12 6.41 17.27
CA ARG A 463 32.08 5.44 17.79
C ARG A 463 33.10 5.01 16.72
N PRO A 464 34.34 4.70 17.09
CA PRO A 464 35.31 4.09 16.17
C PRO A 464 34.91 2.66 15.79
N ARG A 465 35.28 2.24 14.58
CA ARG A 465 35.08 0.85 14.12
C ARG A 465 35.78 -0.16 15.04
N GLY A 466 35.08 -1.24 15.37
CA GLY A 466 35.51 -2.31 16.27
C GLY A 466 35.54 -1.94 17.75
N LYS A 467 34.95 -0.79 18.14
CA LYS A 467 34.92 -0.33 19.53
C LYS A 467 33.53 0.14 19.94
N LEU A 468 33.10 -0.26 21.14
CA LEU A 468 31.95 0.32 21.83
C LEU A 468 32.38 1.59 22.57
N ILE A 469 31.48 2.57 22.64
CA ILE A 469 31.58 3.66 23.61
C ILE A 469 30.50 3.42 24.67
N PRO A 470 30.85 3.38 25.97
CA PRO A 470 29.89 3.05 27.01
C PRO A 470 28.97 4.23 27.35
N HIS A 471 29.40 5.47 27.12
CA HIS A 471 28.63 6.67 27.49
C HIS A 471 28.46 7.64 26.33
N CYS A 472 27.31 8.29 26.29
CA CYS A 472 27.07 9.40 25.40
C CYS A 472 28.06 10.53 25.67
N LYS A 473 28.71 11.05 24.62
CA LYS A 473 29.71 12.13 24.76
C LYS A 473 29.11 13.45 25.26
N THR A 474 27.80 13.64 25.09
CA THR A 474 27.10 14.89 25.43
C THR A 474 26.46 14.82 26.80
N CYS A 475 25.66 13.79 27.09
CA CYS A 475 24.90 13.70 28.34
C CYS A 475 25.44 12.70 29.37
N GLY A 476 26.47 11.92 29.02
CA GLY A 476 27.05 10.92 29.90
C GLY A 476 26.19 9.69 30.17
N GLU A 477 24.97 9.60 29.61
CA GLU A 477 24.13 8.41 29.77
C GLU A 477 24.78 7.17 29.15
N ASN A 478 24.53 6.01 29.77
CA ASN A 478 24.99 4.75 29.22
C ASN A 478 24.31 4.49 27.87
N VAL A 479 25.11 4.16 26.86
CA VAL A 479 24.68 3.85 25.49
C VAL A 479 25.14 2.49 24.99
N SER A 480 25.74 1.65 25.84
CA SER A 480 26.12 0.29 25.47
C SER A 480 24.93 -0.66 25.55
N CYS A 481 24.71 -1.45 24.49
CA CYS A 481 23.77 -2.58 24.49
C CYS A 481 24.30 -3.82 25.24
N ALA A 482 25.54 -3.75 25.76
CA ALA A 482 26.07 -4.77 26.65
C ALA A 482 25.58 -4.53 28.08
N PRO A 483 25.13 -5.55 28.81
CA PRO A 483 24.74 -5.41 30.21
C PRO A 483 25.92 -4.84 31.02
N ASP A 484 25.63 -3.89 31.92
CA ASP A 484 26.58 -3.33 32.87
C ASP A 484 27.34 -4.47 33.58
N GLN A 485 28.59 -4.75 33.21
CA GLN A 485 29.43 -5.72 33.91
C GLN A 485 29.67 -5.33 35.38
N GLU A 486 29.46 -4.06 35.75
CA GLU A 486 29.48 -3.62 37.14
C GLU A 486 28.25 -4.04 37.95
N LYS A 487 27.12 -4.36 37.30
CA LYS A 487 25.92 -4.89 37.97
C LYS A 487 25.95 -6.41 38.12
N GLU A 488 26.60 -7.15 37.23
CA GLU A 488 26.74 -8.61 37.39
C GLU A 488 27.59 -8.96 38.62
N VAL A 489 28.67 -8.23 38.91
CA VAL A 489 29.49 -8.46 40.10
C VAL A 489 28.72 -8.18 41.40
N GLN A 490 27.88 -7.13 41.43
CA GLN A 490 27.06 -6.82 42.62
C GLN A 490 25.85 -7.76 42.80
N VAL A 491 25.34 -8.36 41.71
CA VAL A 491 24.26 -9.35 41.78
C VAL A 491 24.81 -10.72 42.18
N GLU A 492 25.99 -11.12 41.70
CA GLU A 492 26.66 -12.35 42.15
C GLU A 492 27.14 -12.26 43.61
N GLU A 493 27.69 -11.13 44.06
CA GLU A 493 28.04 -10.95 45.48
C GLU A 493 26.81 -10.99 46.39
N LYS A 494 25.69 -10.35 46.00
CA LYS A 494 24.44 -10.41 46.77
C LYS A 494 23.78 -11.79 46.72
N GLN A 495 23.85 -12.51 45.60
CA GLN A 495 23.34 -13.88 45.53
C GLN A 495 24.22 -14.84 46.34
N ALA A 496 25.54 -14.66 46.35
CA ALA A 496 26.44 -15.42 47.22
C ALA A 496 26.18 -15.12 48.71
N GLU A 497 25.93 -13.86 49.10
CA GLU A 497 25.56 -13.50 50.47
C GLU A 497 24.21 -14.12 50.89
N ILE A 498 23.21 -14.12 50.00
CA ILE A 498 21.90 -14.73 50.24
C ILE A 498 22.02 -16.24 50.37
N VAL A 499 22.78 -16.92 49.51
CA VAL A 499 23.03 -18.37 49.61
C VAL A 499 23.77 -18.71 50.90
N THR A 500 24.71 -17.88 51.34
CA THR A 500 25.43 -18.06 52.61
C THR A 500 24.53 -17.83 53.83
N LEU A 501 23.59 -16.88 53.76
CA LEU A 501 22.57 -16.63 54.79
C LEU A 501 21.56 -17.78 54.88
N PHE A 502 21.11 -18.35 53.75
CA PHE A 502 20.22 -19.52 53.74
C PHE A 502 20.92 -20.80 54.21
N ALA A 503 22.20 -21.00 53.88
CA ALA A 503 23.00 -22.11 54.39
C ALA A 503 23.25 -22.02 55.92
N ARG A 504 23.43 -20.80 56.46
CA ARG A 504 23.53 -20.59 57.92
C ARG A 504 22.20 -20.81 58.64
N LYS A 505 21.08 -20.44 58.02
CA LYS A 505 19.74 -20.64 58.60
C LYS A 505 19.37 -22.13 58.65
N SER A 506 19.68 -22.90 57.60
CA SER A 506 19.40 -24.35 57.58
C SER A 506 20.32 -25.17 58.52
N ASN A 507 21.55 -24.72 58.76
CA ASN A 507 22.42 -25.36 59.76
C ASN A 507 22.00 -25.04 61.21
N ASN A 508 21.53 -23.83 61.50
CA ASN A 508 21.02 -23.50 62.84
C ASN A 508 19.69 -24.23 63.16
N GLU A 509 18.83 -24.44 62.16
CA GLU A 509 17.61 -25.23 62.32
C GLU A 509 17.90 -26.74 62.52
N ARG A 510 18.97 -27.27 61.91
CA ARG A 510 19.42 -28.66 62.13
C ARG A 510 20.10 -28.88 63.49
N ILE A 511 20.77 -27.87 64.05
CA ILE A 511 21.37 -27.96 65.39
C ILE A 511 20.28 -27.84 66.48
N ALA A 512 19.21 -27.08 66.24
CA ALA A 512 18.07 -26.97 67.17
C ALA A 512 17.14 -28.20 67.21
N THR A 513 17.29 -29.16 66.29
CA THR A 513 16.56 -30.45 66.31
C THR A 513 17.39 -31.64 66.80
N ALA A 514 18.64 -31.41 67.20
CA ALA A 514 19.56 -32.43 67.70
C ALA A 514 20.10 -32.15 69.12
N ALA A 515 19.52 -31.17 69.83
CA ALA A 515 19.68 -30.92 71.27
C ALA A 515 18.29 -30.99 71.92
#